data_AF-A0A0F9LAW1-F1
#
_entry.id   AF-A0A0F9LAW1-F1
#
_cell.length_a   1.000
_cell.length_b   1.000
_cell.length_c   1.000
_cell.angle_alpha   90.00
_cell.angle_beta   90.00
_cell.angle_gamma   90.00
#
_symmetry.space_group_name_H-M   'P 1'
#
loop_
_entity.id
_entity.type
_entity.pdbx_description
1 polymer ?
#
loop_
_entity_poly.entity_id
_entity_poly.type
_entity_poly.pdbx_seq_one_letter_code
_entity_poly.pdbx_strand_id
1 'polypeptide(L)' 'MRLSEWILVNIEAVLQAWEDNARDLLPDKSASKAERRDHAKAMLTSIAHEIEQP' A
#
# COMPACT_ATOMS: atom_id res chain seq x y z
N MET A 1 2.99 5.52 -18.97
CA MET A 1 2.16 5.06 -17.85
C MET A 1 2.15 6.16 -16.81
N ARG A 2 0.96 6.58 -16.39
CA ARG A 2 0.81 7.56 -15.30
C ARG A 2 1.23 6.93 -13.97
N LEU A 3 1.57 7.74 -12.97
CA LEU A 3 1.97 7.22 -11.66
C LEU A 3 0.84 6.40 -11.00
N SER A 4 -0.39 6.90 -11.09
CA SER A 4 -1.63 6.20 -10.70
C SER A 4 -1.72 4.79 -11.30
N GLU A 5 -1.58 4.68 -12.62
CA GLU A 5 -1.58 3.41 -13.35
C GLU A 5 -0.41 2.50 -12.92
N TRP A 6 0.80 3.07 -12.77
CA TRP A 6 1.98 2.31 -12.35
C TRP A 6 1.79 1.70 -10.96
N ILE A 7 1.21 2.46 -10.02
CA ILE A 7 0.92 2.00 -8.65
C ILE A 7 -0.06 0.83 -8.69
N LEU A 8 -1.14 0.93 -9.47
CA LEU A 8 -2.16 -0.12 -9.55
C LEU A 8 -1.62 -1.40 -10.21
N VAL A 9 -0.82 -1.27 -11.28
CA VAL A 9 -0.21 -2.42 -11.97
C VAL A 9 0.81 -3.13 -11.07
N ASN A 10 1.55 -2.39 -10.24
CA ASN A 10 2.61 -2.93 -9.40
C ASN A 10 2.21 -3.08 -7.92
N ILE A 11 0.91 -3.03 -7.62
CA ILE A 11 0.41 -2.90 -6.24
C ILE A 11 0.91 -4.03 -5.33
N GLU A 12 1.00 -5.26 -5.83
CA GLU A 12 1.47 -6.39 -5.02
C GLU A 12 2.97 -6.29 -4.68
N ALA A 13 3.80 -5.78 -5.60
CA ALA A 13 5.23 -5.55 -5.34
C ALA A 13 5.44 -4.40 -4.35
N VAL A 14 4.65 -3.33 -4.47
CA VAL A 14 4.66 -2.21 -3.52
C VAL A 14 4.23 -2.67 -2.12
N LEU A 15 3.16 -3.46 -2.03
CA LEU A 15 2.69 -4.01 -0.76
C LEU A 15 3.70 -4.98 -0.13
N GLN A 16 4.39 -5.79 -0.94
CA GLN A 16 5.45 -6.67 -0.44
C GLN A 16 6.61 -5.85 0.14
N ALA A 17 7.10 -4.85 -0.60
CA ALA A 17 8.14 -3.96 -0.10
C ALA A 17 7.69 -3.22 1.17
N TRP A 18 6.46 -2.73 1.20
CA TRP A 18 5.89 -2.11 2.40
C TRP A 18 5.87 -3.08 3.59
N GLU A 19 5.43 -4.31 3.38
CA GLU A 19 5.33 -5.33 4.43
C GLU A 19 6.70 -5.75 4.99
N ASP A 20 7.71 -5.79 4.12
CA ASP A 20 9.08 -6.08 4.52
C ASP A 20 9.68 -4.95 5.38
N ASN A 21 9.35 -3.69 5.07
CA ASN A 21 9.77 -2.53 5.89
C ASN A 21 8.90 -2.34 7.15
N ALA A 22 7.61 -2.69 7.10
CA ALA A 22 6.67 -2.51 8.19
C ALA A 22 7.02 -3.34 9.42
N ARG A 23 7.70 -4.48 9.24
CA ARG A 23 8.24 -5.29 10.34
C ARG A 23 9.21 -4.53 11.23
N ASP A 24 9.96 -3.60 10.65
CA ASP A 24 11.01 -2.86 11.33
C ASP A 24 10.53 -1.50 11.86
N LEU A 25 9.42 -0.99 11.32
CA LEU A 25 8.94 0.38 11.58
C LEU A 25 7.72 0.47 12.51
N LEU A 26 6.90 -0.57 12.60
CA LEU A 26 5.65 -0.50 13.37
C LEU A 26 5.83 -1.08 14.78
N PRO A 27 5.81 -0.24 15.84
CA PRO A 27 5.93 -0.71 17.22
C PRO A 27 4.66 -1.42 17.70
N ASP A 28 3.52 -1.15 17.06
CA ASP A 28 2.23 -1.72 17.42
C ASP A 28 1.92 -3.00 16.63
N LYS A 29 1.63 -4.07 17.38
CA LYS A 29 1.27 -5.41 16.86
C LYS A 29 -0.21 -5.72 17.07
N SER A 30 -1.03 -4.74 17.47
CA SER A 30 -2.47 -4.89 17.70
C SER A 30 -3.22 -5.42 16.48
N ALA A 31 -2.86 -4.93 15.29
CA ALA A 31 -3.36 -5.44 14.02
C ALA A 31 -2.57 -6.68 13.55
N SER A 32 -3.26 -7.63 12.93
CA SER A 32 -2.62 -8.72 12.21
C SER A 32 -1.86 -8.22 10.99
N LYS A 33 -0.94 -9.05 10.50
CA LYS A 33 -0.20 -8.79 9.25
C LYS A 33 -1.13 -8.59 8.05
N ALA A 34 -2.21 -9.37 8.00
CA ALA A 34 -3.21 -9.28 6.93
C ALA A 34 -3.96 -7.95 6.97
N GLU A 35 -4.48 -7.56 8.13
CA GLU A 35 -5.20 -6.29 8.30
C GLU A 35 -4.32 -5.08 7.94
N ARG A 36 -3.04 -5.13 8.32
CA ARG A 36 -2.04 -4.13 7.94
C ARG A 36 -1.85 -4.03 6.43
N ARG A 37 -1.71 -5.16 5.73
CA ARG A 37 -1.55 -5.21 4.28
C ARG A 37 -2.81 -4.72 3.55
N ASP A 38 -3.98 -5.14 4.02
CA ASP A 38 -5.27 -4.73 3.45
C ASP A 38 -5.49 -3.22 3.60
N HIS A 39 -5.13 -2.67 4.76
CA HIS A 39 -5.18 -1.23 4.99
C HIS A 39 -4.22 -0.46 4.07
N ALA A 40 -2.97 -0.93 3.93
CA ALA A 40 -2.02 -0.33 2.99
C ALA A 40 -2.51 -0.37 1.54
N LYS A 41 -3.15 -1.47 1.14
CA LYS A 41 -3.75 -1.63 -0.19
C LYS A 41 -4.89 -0.63 -0.43
N ALA A 42 -5.77 -0.46 0.56
CA ALA A 42 -6.87 0.49 0.49
C ALA A 42 -6.34 1.92 0.31
N MET A 43 -5.37 2.33 1.13
CA MET A 43 -4.76 3.66 1.03
C MET A 43 -4.10 3.90 -0.34
N LEU A 44 -3.27 2.98 -0.81
CA LEU A 44 -2.58 3.12 -2.11
C LEU A 44 -3.57 3.20 -3.28
N THR A 45 -4.66 2.44 -3.22
CA THR A 45 -5.71 2.48 -4.25
C THR A 45 -6.44 3.83 -4.24
N SER A 46 -6.78 4.34 -3.05
CA SER A 46 -7.39 5.67 -2.92
C SER A 46 -6.47 6.78 -3.43
N ILE A 47 -5.18 6.75 -3.07
CA ILE A 47 -4.17 7.71 -3.55
C ILE A 47 -4.06 7.65 -5.07
N ALA A 48 -3.98 6.44 -5.65
CA ALA A 48 -3.91 6.30 -7.10
C ALA A 48 -5.17 6.86 -7.80
N HIS A 49 -6.34 6.72 -7.18
CA HIS A 49 -7.59 7.28 -7.70
C HIS A 49 -7.62 8.81 -7.63
N GLU A 50 -7.20 9.40 -6.50
CA GLU A 50 -7.11 10.85 -6.32
C GLU A 50 -6.07 11.48 -7.28
N ILE A 51 -4.93 10.82 -7.52
CA ILE A 51 -3.94 11.29 -8.50
C ILE A 51 -4.53 11.36 -9.91
N GLU A 52 -5.47 10.47 -10.24
CA GLU A 52 -6.12 10.43 -11.55
C GLU A 52 -7.24 11.48 -11.69
N GLN A 53 -7.76 12.00 -10.57
CA GLN A 53 -8.82 13.00 -10.49
C GLN A 53 -8.27 14.32 -9.90
N PRO A 54 -7.68 15.20 -10.72
CA PRO A 54 -7.11 16.47 -10.25
C PRO A 54 -8.15 17.44 -9.70
#